data_AF-A0A9E7C6G7-F1
#
_entry.id   AF-A0A9E7C6G7-F1
#
_cell.length_a   1.000
_cell.length_b   1.000
_cell.length_c   1.000
_cell.angle_alpha   90.00
_cell.angle_beta   90.00
_cell.angle_gamma   90.00
#
_symmetry.space_group_name_H-M   'P 1'
#
loop_
_entity.id
_entity.type
_entity.pdbx_description
1 polymer ?
#
loop_
_entity_poly.entity_id
_entity_poly.type
_entity_poly.pdbx_seq_one_letter_code
_entity_poly.pdbx_strand_id
1 'polypeptide(L)'
;MLHPARTGRRRLRDHPAHLLAAISAAMVLFALATASPSPAPAAPAPGTAAAVPPQGVYDQCAPTPDLGTCIEHVRRVASNGMPIILNYTSWYATPTDLVAYADAAALAGVKLIWPLNDKVWREQGNLFKRYPKLAAQCYCNDMLAYVVNRLKDHPATWGWYIGDELTVNEAPLVQALADRVRALDPDHPTIYVGMGMLEQLGANLGPYIRAADYIGSDMYPIGSVVPHTLTGEAMAASARQIKPAGRNMVAVLQAFAHNQYPQDGMPDDHFPTAAEMTDQRNQAILASDPSLILWYSLNDVDRSADPAGNWANLVQAANAPPPVVPEPPVATAPRPSATPAAKARARTVAETTRTRGPSVRRRARWPRRRGRAGPSGRRRARTPSGRPRAGGPSAEPAPGRRAPSRRSGERGPWSGRCPAASTTGSSRGARPSA
;
A
#
# COMPACT_ATOMS: atom_id res chain seq x y z
N MET A 1 3.13 -55.20 -42.84
CA MET A 1 4.57 -55.18 -42.50
C MET A 1 4.70 -54.43 -41.17
N LEU A 2 4.70 -55.12 -40.03
CA LEU A 2 5.88 -55.68 -39.35
C LEU A 2 6.85 -54.61 -38.77
N HIS A 3 6.55 -54.19 -37.53
CA HIS A 3 7.40 -54.16 -36.31
C HIS A 3 8.96 -54.04 -36.37
N PRO A 4 9.66 -53.66 -35.26
CA PRO A 4 9.21 -52.92 -34.06
C PRO A 4 10.25 -51.92 -33.45
N ALA A 5 9.88 -51.38 -32.29
CA ALA A 5 10.61 -50.50 -31.37
C ALA A 5 12.04 -50.92 -30.92
N ARG A 6 12.74 -49.96 -30.28
CA ARG A 6 13.86 -50.25 -29.36
C ARG A 6 13.82 -49.38 -28.10
N THR A 7 13.91 -50.03 -26.94
CA THR A 7 13.93 -49.44 -25.59
C THR A 7 15.36 -49.24 -25.10
N GLY A 8 15.58 -48.22 -24.26
CA GLY A 8 16.90 -47.89 -23.70
C GLY A 8 16.86 -47.61 -22.19
N ARG A 9 16.89 -48.67 -21.36
CA ARG A 9 17.16 -48.53 -19.91
C ARG A 9 18.65 -48.22 -19.69
N ARG A 10 18.98 -47.22 -18.87
CA ARG A 10 20.28 -47.16 -18.17
C ARG A 10 20.08 -47.38 -16.67
N ARG A 11 21.01 -48.14 -16.08
CA ARG A 11 20.98 -48.60 -14.68
C ARG A 11 21.61 -47.58 -13.74
N LEU A 12 21.28 -47.73 -12.46
CA LEU A 12 21.95 -47.15 -11.30
C LEU A 12 23.48 -47.35 -11.35
N ARG A 13 24.19 -46.44 -10.69
CA ARG A 13 25.43 -46.74 -9.97
C ARG A 13 25.33 -46.16 -8.57
N ASP A 14 25.48 -47.03 -7.59
CA ASP A 14 25.60 -46.68 -6.18
C ASP A 14 27.03 -46.19 -5.87
N HIS A 15 27.16 -45.30 -4.90
CA HIS A 15 28.45 -44.99 -4.25
C HIS A 15 28.23 -44.92 -2.72
N PRO A 16 29.05 -45.61 -1.90
CA PRO A 16 28.80 -45.75 -0.47
C PRO A 16 29.54 -44.74 0.44
N ALA A 17 28.88 -44.43 1.55
CA ALA A 17 29.35 -44.16 2.91
C ALA A 17 30.81 -43.68 3.19
N HIS A 18 30.90 -42.43 3.67
CA HIS A 18 31.80 -41.91 4.72
C HIS A 18 31.08 -40.72 5.41
N LEU A 19 31.15 -40.45 6.73
CA LEU A 19 31.75 -41.19 7.85
C LEU A 19 30.89 -41.04 9.15
N LEU A 20 31.50 -40.87 10.33
CA LEU A 20 30.96 -41.03 11.70
C LEU A 20 31.56 -40.00 12.67
N ALA A 21 30.88 -39.81 13.82
CA ALA A 21 31.34 -39.23 15.10
C ALA A 21 31.53 -37.68 15.19
N ALA A 22 31.35 -37.02 16.35
CA ALA A 22 31.24 -37.54 17.73
C ALA A 22 30.22 -36.80 18.63
N ILE A 23 29.84 -37.46 19.74
CA ILE A 23 29.02 -36.97 20.86
C ILE A 23 29.85 -37.09 22.16
N SER A 24 29.46 -36.37 23.23
CA SER A 24 30.02 -36.35 24.61
C SER A 24 31.12 -35.29 24.82
N ALA A 25 31.34 -34.68 26.00
CA ALA A 25 30.70 -34.73 27.33
C ALA A 25 30.77 -33.31 27.98
N ALA A 26 30.34 -32.98 29.21
CA ALA A 26 29.81 -33.71 30.37
C ALA A 26 28.93 -32.76 31.23
N MET A 27 28.48 -33.20 32.42
CA MET A 27 28.06 -32.32 33.52
C MET A 27 29.20 -32.17 34.55
N VAL A 28 29.34 -31.01 35.18
CA VAL A 28 30.05 -30.86 36.47
C VAL A 28 29.20 -29.98 37.38
N LEU A 29 28.90 -30.49 38.59
CA LEU A 29 28.23 -29.73 39.64
C LEU A 29 29.16 -28.64 40.19
N PHE A 30 28.62 -27.45 40.43
CA PHE A 30 29.13 -26.56 41.47
C PHE A 30 27.96 -25.96 42.27
N ALA A 31 27.80 -26.43 43.50
CA ALA A 31 26.87 -25.87 44.46
C ALA A 31 27.59 -24.79 45.28
N LEU A 32 27.38 -23.53 44.94
CA LEU A 32 27.83 -22.37 45.72
C LEU A 32 26.59 -21.57 46.14
N ALA A 33 26.25 -21.67 47.43
CA ALA A 33 25.15 -20.90 48.01
C ALA A 33 25.59 -19.44 48.23
N THR A 34 25.47 -18.61 47.19
CA THR A 34 25.66 -17.16 47.30
C THR A 34 24.42 -16.52 47.92
N ALA A 35 24.60 -15.77 49.01
CA ALA A 35 23.52 -14.94 49.57
C ALA A 35 23.12 -13.86 48.56
N SER A 36 21.90 -13.96 48.02
CA SER A 36 21.38 -12.98 47.06
C SER A 36 21.15 -11.63 47.74
N PRO A 37 21.81 -10.53 47.34
CA PRO A 37 21.37 -9.20 47.74
C PRO A 37 19.95 -8.98 47.20
N SER A 38 19.08 -8.31 47.98
CA SER A 38 17.77 -7.92 47.49
C SER A 38 17.93 -7.11 46.20
N PRO A 39 17.23 -7.47 45.11
CA PRO A 39 17.40 -6.75 43.85
C PRO A 39 17.02 -5.29 44.05
N ALA A 40 17.93 -4.39 43.68
CA ALA A 40 17.60 -2.99 43.52
C ALA A 40 16.38 -2.87 42.59
N PRO A 41 15.46 -1.92 42.80
CA PRO A 41 14.32 -1.74 41.92
C PRO A 41 14.82 -1.59 40.48
N ALA A 42 14.41 -2.52 39.62
CA ALA A 42 14.84 -2.54 38.24
C ALA A 42 14.51 -1.20 37.59
N ALA A 43 15.49 -0.60 36.91
CA ALA A 43 15.23 0.56 36.06
C ALA A 43 14.10 0.19 35.08
N PRO A 44 13.18 1.13 34.75
CA PRO A 44 12.14 0.87 33.78
C PRO A 44 12.78 0.34 32.49
N ALA A 45 12.25 -0.77 31.98
CA ALA A 45 12.76 -1.36 30.76
C ALA A 45 12.59 -0.34 29.62
N PRO A 46 13.64 -0.06 28.82
CA PRO A 46 13.54 0.91 27.75
C PRO A 46 12.39 0.51 26.82
N GLY A 47 11.44 1.44 26.61
CA GLY A 47 10.26 1.19 25.79
C GLY A 47 10.65 0.65 24.42
N THR A 48 10.04 -0.46 24.02
CA THR A 48 10.32 -1.09 22.73
C THR A 48 9.98 -0.11 21.62
N ALA A 49 10.98 0.39 20.90
CA ALA A 49 10.76 1.22 19.73
C ALA A 49 9.89 0.46 18.73
N ALA A 50 8.90 1.15 18.13
CA ALA A 50 8.12 0.57 17.06
C ALA A 50 9.06 0.14 15.91
N ALA A 51 8.78 -0.97 15.24
CA ALA A 51 9.49 -1.27 14.00
C ALA A 51 8.98 -0.33 12.90
N VAL A 52 9.88 0.19 12.05
CA VAL A 52 9.46 0.78 10.78
C VAL A 52 9.04 -0.38 9.86
N PRO A 53 7.79 -0.42 9.37
CA PRO A 53 7.34 -1.49 8.48
C PRO A 53 8.03 -1.40 7.11
N PRO A 54 7.96 -2.45 6.27
CA PRO A 54 8.39 -2.38 4.88
C PRO A 54 7.78 -1.17 4.17
N GLN A 55 8.58 -0.49 3.36
CA GLN A 55 8.18 0.70 2.62
C GLN A 55 8.38 0.51 1.13
N GLY A 56 7.54 1.16 0.34
CA GLY A 56 7.66 1.20 -1.12
C GLY A 56 7.20 2.53 -1.70
N VAL A 57 7.27 2.63 -3.02
CA VAL A 57 6.80 3.81 -3.77
C VAL A 57 5.75 3.41 -4.81
N TYR A 58 4.83 4.31 -5.07
CA TYR A 58 4.07 4.29 -6.32
C TYR A 58 4.96 4.76 -7.48
N ASP A 59 4.83 4.13 -8.63
CA ASP A 59 5.57 4.47 -9.86
C ASP A 59 4.62 4.50 -11.08
N GLN A 60 5.01 5.25 -12.10
CA GLN A 60 4.27 5.39 -13.36
C GLN A 60 5.17 5.24 -14.59
N CYS A 61 6.28 4.49 -14.47
CA CYS A 61 7.10 4.12 -15.62
C CYS A 61 6.50 2.95 -16.42
N ALA A 62 6.23 3.15 -17.71
CA ALA A 62 5.73 2.11 -18.60
C ALA A 62 6.88 1.32 -19.25
N PRO A 63 7.05 0.00 -18.99
CA PRO A 63 8.23 -0.74 -19.49
C PRO A 63 8.38 -0.80 -21.01
N THR A 64 7.35 -0.48 -21.80
CA THR A 64 7.50 -0.25 -23.25
C THR A 64 7.01 1.16 -23.61
N PRO A 65 7.82 2.02 -24.26
CA PRO A 65 9.18 1.77 -24.74
C PRO A 65 10.28 1.94 -23.68
N ASP A 66 9.95 2.40 -22.47
CA ASP A 66 10.92 3.03 -21.56
C ASP A 66 11.58 2.08 -20.54
N LEU A 67 11.79 0.81 -20.92
CA LEU A 67 12.35 -0.24 -20.05
C LEU A 67 13.61 0.20 -19.29
N GLY A 68 14.53 0.90 -19.97
CA GLY A 68 15.76 1.39 -19.36
C GLY A 68 15.52 2.36 -18.20
N THR A 69 14.54 3.26 -18.33
CA THR A 69 14.11 4.19 -17.29
C THR A 69 13.48 3.43 -16.12
N CYS A 70 12.61 2.46 -16.39
CA CYS A 70 11.92 1.70 -15.34
C CYS A 70 12.90 0.81 -14.54
N ILE A 71 13.94 0.29 -15.20
CA ILE A 71 15.04 -0.42 -14.54
C ILE A 71 15.86 0.54 -13.67
N GLU A 72 16.03 1.80 -14.07
CA GLU A 72 16.70 2.79 -13.22
C GLU A 72 15.86 3.18 -12.00
N HIS A 73 14.53 3.28 -12.16
CA HIS A 73 13.59 3.46 -11.03
C HIS A 73 13.75 2.31 -10.02
N VAL A 74 13.80 1.06 -10.49
CA VAL A 74 14.10 -0.13 -9.68
C VAL A 74 15.43 0.00 -8.91
N ARG A 75 16.53 0.38 -9.57
CA ARG A 75 17.84 0.56 -8.89
C ARG A 75 17.82 1.68 -7.86
N ARG A 76 17.19 2.82 -8.20
CA ARG A 76 17.07 3.97 -7.32
C ARG A 76 16.28 3.62 -6.06
N VAL A 77 15.19 2.89 -6.21
CA VAL A 77 14.36 2.41 -5.10
C VAL A 77 15.10 1.37 -4.23
N ALA A 78 15.77 0.39 -4.87
CA ALA A 78 16.56 -0.64 -4.18
C ALA A 78 17.67 -0.04 -3.29
N SER A 79 18.44 0.90 -3.84
CA SER A 79 19.59 1.51 -3.18
C SER A 79 19.25 2.45 -2.02
N ASN A 80 17.96 2.78 -1.84
CA ASN A 80 17.49 3.77 -0.86
C ASN A 80 16.50 3.19 0.18
N GLY A 81 16.49 1.87 0.38
CA GLY A 81 15.81 1.24 1.53
C GLY A 81 14.29 1.10 1.43
N MET A 82 13.70 1.27 0.24
CA MET A 82 12.24 1.14 0.01
C MET A 82 11.94 0.00 -0.98
N PRO A 83 12.25 -1.28 -0.68
CA PRO A 83 12.37 -2.36 -1.68
C PRO A 83 11.04 -2.87 -2.28
N ILE A 84 10.00 -2.03 -2.39
CA ILE A 84 8.70 -2.34 -2.96
C ILE A 84 8.30 -1.23 -3.96
N ILE A 85 7.82 -1.62 -5.15
CA ILE A 85 7.25 -0.70 -6.14
C ILE A 85 5.84 -1.15 -6.51
N LEU A 86 4.87 -0.22 -6.44
CA LEU A 86 3.56 -0.36 -7.06
C LEU A 86 3.55 0.48 -8.34
N ASN A 87 3.76 -0.16 -9.49
CA ASN A 87 3.87 0.53 -10.78
C ASN A 87 2.54 0.45 -11.55
N TYR A 88 1.78 1.55 -11.56
CA TYR A 88 0.46 1.69 -12.21
C TYR A 88 0.45 1.40 -13.72
N THR A 89 1.60 1.56 -14.37
CA THR A 89 1.74 1.57 -15.83
C THR A 89 2.42 0.32 -16.38
N SER A 90 2.71 -0.67 -15.53
CA SER A 90 3.37 -1.92 -15.92
C SER A 90 2.66 -2.65 -17.07
N TRP A 91 1.32 -2.58 -17.17
CA TRP A 91 0.55 -3.20 -18.26
C TRP A 91 0.64 -2.52 -19.63
N TYR A 92 1.25 -1.34 -19.75
CA TYR A 92 1.54 -0.72 -21.06
C TYR A 92 2.81 -1.29 -21.73
N ALA A 93 3.27 -2.44 -21.28
CA ALA A 93 4.41 -3.18 -21.78
C ALA A 93 4.06 -4.23 -22.85
N THR A 94 5.06 -4.73 -23.56
CA THR A 94 5.02 -6.06 -24.19
C THR A 94 5.23 -7.15 -23.12
N PRO A 95 4.82 -8.42 -23.34
CA PRO A 95 5.11 -9.49 -22.39
C PRO A 95 6.60 -9.80 -22.20
N THR A 96 7.47 -9.32 -23.09
CA THR A 96 8.93 -9.44 -22.97
C THR A 96 9.46 -8.36 -22.03
N ASP A 97 9.16 -7.08 -22.29
CA ASP A 97 9.64 -5.96 -21.47
C ASP A 97 9.06 -6.02 -20.04
N LEU A 98 7.83 -6.52 -19.90
CA LEU A 98 7.18 -6.75 -18.59
C LEU A 98 7.94 -7.77 -17.73
N VAL A 99 8.45 -8.85 -18.34
CA VAL A 99 9.27 -9.84 -17.64
C VAL A 99 10.68 -9.31 -17.41
N ALA A 100 11.30 -8.63 -18.37
CA ALA A 100 12.61 -8.01 -18.18
C ALA A 100 12.63 -6.94 -17.05
N TYR A 101 11.52 -6.19 -16.89
CA TYR A 101 11.31 -5.30 -15.76
C TYR A 101 11.21 -6.07 -14.43
N ALA A 102 10.50 -7.20 -14.41
CA ALA A 102 10.41 -8.07 -13.25
C ALA A 102 11.78 -8.71 -12.92
N ASP A 103 12.52 -9.23 -13.90
CA ASP A 103 13.87 -9.80 -13.76
C ASP A 103 14.82 -8.77 -13.11
N ALA A 104 14.78 -7.52 -13.59
CA ALA A 104 15.59 -6.44 -13.03
C ALA A 104 15.21 -6.12 -11.57
N ALA A 105 13.91 -6.13 -11.23
CA ALA A 105 13.46 -5.97 -9.85
C ALA A 105 13.94 -7.11 -8.96
N ALA A 106 13.81 -8.37 -9.40
CA ALA A 106 14.30 -9.53 -8.66
C ALA A 106 15.82 -9.46 -8.42
N LEU A 107 16.60 -9.09 -9.45
CA LEU A 107 18.05 -8.93 -9.35
C LEU A 107 18.46 -7.83 -8.37
N ALA A 108 17.66 -6.77 -8.27
CA ALA A 108 17.86 -5.66 -7.32
C ALA A 108 17.29 -5.94 -5.91
N GLY A 109 16.66 -7.09 -5.67
CA GLY A 109 15.97 -7.39 -4.41
C GLY A 109 14.67 -6.60 -4.21
N VAL A 110 14.13 -5.98 -5.26
CA VAL A 110 12.90 -5.19 -5.25
C VAL A 110 11.70 -6.08 -5.54
N LYS A 111 10.62 -5.84 -4.80
CA LYS A 111 9.34 -6.50 -4.93
C LYS A 111 8.33 -5.62 -5.67
N LEU A 112 7.50 -6.22 -6.52
CA LEU A 112 6.57 -5.54 -7.42
C LEU A 112 5.12 -5.86 -7.06
N ILE A 113 4.32 -4.82 -6.91
CA ILE A 113 2.87 -4.89 -6.76
C ILE A 113 2.25 -4.56 -8.12
N TRP A 114 1.46 -5.48 -8.66
CA TRP A 114 0.89 -5.39 -10.01
C TRP A 114 -0.51 -4.75 -10.01
N PRO A 115 -0.79 -3.72 -10.84
CA PRO A 115 -1.96 -2.84 -10.71
C PRO A 115 -3.21 -3.35 -11.44
N LEU A 116 -4.04 -4.14 -10.78
CA LEU A 116 -5.35 -4.57 -11.30
C LEU A 116 -6.49 -3.57 -10.97
N ASN A 117 -6.15 -2.32 -10.61
CA ASN A 117 -7.10 -1.30 -10.16
C ASN A 117 -7.83 -0.55 -11.29
N ASP A 118 -7.34 -0.56 -12.54
CA ASP A 118 -8.11 -0.03 -13.69
C ASP A 118 -9.41 -0.83 -13.87
N LYS A 119 -10.53 -0.12 -14.07
CA LYS A 119 -11.88 -0.69 -14.23
C LYS A 119 -11.98 -1.78 -15.30
N VAL A 120 -11.14 -1.79 -16.33
CA VAL A 120 -11.17 -2.86 -17.35
C VAL A 120 -10.84 -4.25 -16.78
N TRP A 121 -10.12 -4.33 -15.66
CA TRP A 121 -9.87 -5.60 -14.95
C TRP A 121 -11.11 -6.11 -14.21
N ARG A 122 -12.06 -5.21 -13.89
CA ARG A 122 -13.36 -5.50 -13.26
C ARG A 122 -14.49 -5.65 -14.28
N GLU A 123 -14.15 -6.15 -15.47
CA GLU A 123 -15.07 -6.41 -16.59
C GLU A 123 -15.77 -5.16 -17.17
N GLN A 124 -15.38 -3.95 -16.75
CA GLN A 124 -15.91 -2.68 -17.25
C GLN A 124 -15.14 -2.15 -18.48
N GLY A 125 -15.06 -2.96 -19.53
CA GLY A 125 -14.49 -2.55 -20.82
C GLY A 125 -13.83 -3.68 -21.57
N ASN A 126 -12.85 -3.34 -22.42
CA ASN A 126 -12.10 -4.32 -23.21
C ASN A 126 -10.60 -4.22 -22.89
N LEU A 127 -10.10 -5.24 -22.18
CA LEU A 127 -8.70 -5.39 -21.79
C LEU A 127 -7.75 -5.37 -23.00
N PHE A 128 -8.09 -6.06 -24.08
CA PHE A 128 -7.28 -6.13 -25.30
C PHE A 128 -7.18 -4.77 -26.00
N LYS A 129 -8.23 -3.95 -25.96
CA LYS A 129 -8.20 -2.56 -26.45
C LYS A 129 -7.41 -1.62 -25.51
N ARG A 130 -7.49 -1.85 -24.20
CA ARG A 130 -6.79 -1.01 -23.18
C ARG A 130 -5.28 -1.21 -23.21
N TYR A 131 -4.82 -2.46 -23.35
CA TYR A 131 -3.42 -2.86 -23.27
C TYR A 131 -2.97 -3.59 -24.54
N PRO A 132 -2.97 -2.93 -25.72
CA PRO A 132 -2.80 -3.59 -27.01
C PRO A 132 -1.42 -4.23 -27.19
N LYS A 133 -0.35 -3.68 -26.60
CA LYS A 133 1.01 -4.25 -26.64
C LYS A 133 1.11 -5.60 -25.92
N LEU A 134 0.41 -5.71 -24.79
CA LEU A 134 0.33 -6.92 -23.98
C LEU A 134 -0.55 -7.97 -24.66
N ALA A 135 -1.71 -7.51 -25.17
CA ALA A 135 -2.67 -8.32 -25.91
C ALA A 135 -2.11 -8.96 -27.19
N ALA A 136 -1.27 -8.24 -27.94
CA ALA A 136 -0.74 -8.66 -29.24
C ALA A 136 0.04 -9.99 -29.22
N GLN A 137 0.54 -10.41 -28.05
CA GLN A 137 1.30 -11.64 -27.83
C GLN A 137 0.62 -12.58 -26.81
N CYS A 138 -0.61 -12.28 -26.40
CA CYS A 138 -1.35 -13.08 -25.43
C CYS A 138 -1.93 -14.37 -26.05
N TYR A 139 -2.44 -14.28 -27.28
CA TYR A 139 -3.17 -15.36 -27.98
C TYR A 139 -4.24 -16.05 -27.10
N CYS A 140 -4.88 -15.26 -26.25
CA CYS A 140 -5.69 -15.71 -25.12
C CYS A 140 -7.11 -15.15 -25.19
N ASN A 141 -8.06 -15.81 -24.51
CA ASN A 141 -9.42 -15.27 -24.28
C ASN A 141 -9.60 -14.69 -22.86
N ASP A 142 -8.69 -15.00 -21.92
CA ASP A 142 -8.67 -14.43 -20.58
C ASP A 142 -7.30 -13.79 -20.31
N MET A 143 -7.24 -12.46 -20.42
CA MET A 143 -6.01 -11.71 -20.22
C MET A 143 -5.61 -11.59 -18.74
N LEU A 144 -6.56 -11.73 -17.80
CA LEU A 144 -6.24 -11.78 -16.36
C LEU A 144 -5.49 -13.07 -16.04
N ALA A 145 -6.03 -14.22 -16.48
CA ALA A 145 -5.36 -15.51 -16.31
C ALA A 145 -3.99 -15.54 -16.98
N TYR A 146 -3.81 -14.87 -18.14
CA TYR A 146 -2.51 -14.75 -18.79
C TYR A 146 -1.49 -13.96 -17.95
N VAL A 147 -1.81 -12.74 -17.49
CA VAL A 147 -0.83 -11.93 -16.75
C VAL A 147 -0.50 -12.53 -15.38
N VAL A 148 -1.49 -13.08 -14.68
CA VAL A 148 -1.27 -13.71 -13.37
C VAL A 148 -0.38 -14.95 -13.50
N ASN A 149 -0.70 -15.87 -14.42
CA ASN A 149 0.14 -17.07 -14.61
C ASN A 149 1.53 -16.76 -15.21
N ARG A 150 1.75 -15.58 -15.80
CA ARG A 150 3.08 -15.17 -16.28
C ARG A 150 3.96 -14.57 -15.19
N LEU A 151 3.38 -14.07 -14.08
CA LEU A 151 4.11 -13.28 -13.08
C LEU A 151 4.00 -13.83 -11.65
N LYS A 152 3.02 -14.67 -11.31
CA LYS A 152 2.85 -15.20 -9.94
C LYS A 152 4.10 -15.92 -9.43
N ASP A 153 4.69 -16.80 -10.24
CA ASP A 153 5.88 -17.58 -9.86
C ASP A 153 7.19 -16.76 -9.98
N HIS A 154 7.10 -15.48 -10.34
CA HIS A 154 8.26 -14.63 -10.55
C HIS A 154 8.82 -14.12 -9.21
N PRO A 155 10.14 -14.23 -8.93
CA PRO A 155 10.71 -13.88 -7.62
C PRO A 155 10.56 -12.39 -7.23
N ALA A 156 10.34 -11.49 -8.20
CA ALA A 156 10.00 -10.09 -7.92
C ALA A 156 8.55 -9.88 -7.47
N THR A 157 7.61 -10.80 -7.67
CA THR A 157 6.21 -10.55 -7.33
C THR A 157 6.03 -10.40 -5.82
N TRP A 158 5.27 -9.36 -5.45
CA TRP A 158 4.78 -9.12 -4.10
C TRP A 158 3.30 -9.50 -4.00
N GLY A 159 2.49 -9.08 -4.98
CA GLY A 159 1.04 -9.27 -4.98
C GLY A 159 0.30 -8.30 -5.90
N TRP A 160 -1.00 -8.18 -5.67
CA TRP A 160 -1.95 -7.66 -6.66
C TRP A 160 -2.79 -6.51 -6.11
N TYR A 161 -2.69 -5.32 -6.71
CA TYR A 161 -3.47 -4.14 -6.32
C TYR A 161 -4.82 -4.14 -7.03
N ILE A 162 -5.88 -4.60 -6.35
CA ILE A 162 -7.18 -4.93 -6.96
C ILE A 162 -8.20 -3.78 -6.98
N GLY A 163 -7.89 -2.65 -6.34
CA GLY A 163 -8.76 -1.48 -6.33
C GLY A 163 -8.15 -0.28 -5.61
N ASP A 164 -8.61 0.90 -6.03
CA ASP A 164 -8.01 2.20 -5.75
C ASP A 164 -9.13 3.25 -5.71
N GLU A 165 -9.42 3.80 -4.53
CA GLU A 165 -10.40 4.87 -4.29
C GLU A 165 -11.84 4.61 -4.79
N LEU A 166 -12.26 3.35 -4.89
CA LEU A 166 -13.51 2.99 -5.57
C LEU A 166 -14.76 3.29 -4.71
N THR A 167 -15.83 3.78 -5.36
CA THR A 167 -17.13 3.99 -4.72
C THR A 167 -17.72 2.67 -4.26
N VAL A 168 -18.38 2.63 -3.09
CA VAL A 168 -18.87 1.39 -2.44
C VAL A 168 -19.73 0.45 -3.32
N ASN A 169 -20.33 0.97 -4.40
CA ASN A 169 -21.07 0.19 -5.39
C ASN A 169 -20.17 -0.75 -6.24
N GLU A 170 -18.86 -0.49 -6.31
CA GLU A 170 -17.87 -1.34 -6.98
C GLU A 170 -17.43 -2.55 -6.13
N ALA A 171 -17.75 -2.58 -4.83
CA ALA A 171 -17.29 -3.63 -3.92
C ALA A 171 -17.59 -5.08 -4.39
N PRO A 172 -18.76 -5.39 -5.00
CA PRO A 172 -18.99 -6.72 -5.58
C PRO A 172 -18.05 -7.06 -6.74
N LEU A 173 -17.65 -6.07 -7.54
CA LEU A 173 -16.74 -6.26 -8.68
C LEU A 173 -15.29 -6.41 -8.21
N VAL A 174 -14.88 -5.66 -7.18
CA VAL A 174 -13.56 -5.82 -6.54
C VAL A 174 -13.46 -7.20 -5.87
N GLN A 175 -14.51 -7.67 -5.20
CA GLN A 175 -14.55 -9.03 -4.64
C GLN A 175 -14.45 -10.09 -5.76
N ALA A 176 -15.21 -9.96 -6.85
CA ALA A 176 -15.15 -10.90 -7.98
C ALA A 176 -13.75 -10.96 -8.63
N LEU A 177 -13.09 -9.80 -8.78
CA LEU A 177 -11.69 -9.73 -9.23
C LEU A 177 -10.74 -10.41 -8.22
N ALA A 178 -10.88 -10.12 -6.93
CA ALA A 178 -10.06 -10.73 -5.87
C ALA A 178 -10.19 -12.26 -5.83
N ASP A 179 -11.42 -12.78 -5.96
CA ASP A 179 -11.69 -14.21 -5.95
C ASP A 179 -11.09 -14.90 -7.20
N ARG A 180 -11.14 -14.24 -8.37
CA ARG A 180 -10.44 -14.71 -9.59
C ARG A 180 -8.92 -14.69 -9.43
N VAL A 181 -8.35 -13.63 -8.86
CA VAL A 181 -6.90 -13.54 -8.60
C VAL A 181 -6.47 -14.64 -7.64
N ARG A 182 -7.14 -14.80 -6.50
CA ARG A 182 -6.83 -15.82 -5.47
C ARG A 182 -6.99 -17.26 -5.99
N ALA A 183 -7.84 -17.49 -6.98
CA ALA A 183 -7.96 -18.79 -7.66
C ALA A 183 -6.82 -19.08 -8.66
N LEU A 184 -6.16 -18.04 -9.18
CA LEU A 184 -5.03 -18.14 -10.12
C LEU A 184 -3.68 -18.15 -9.39
N ASP A 185 -3.58 -17.38 -8.32
CA ASP A 185 -2.41 -17.15 -7.47
C ASP A 185 -2.87 -17.06 -5.99
N PRO A 186 -2.86 -18.20 -5.26
CA PRO A 186 -3.24 -18.23 -3.85
C PRO A 186 -2.12 -17.81 -2.90
N ASP A 187 -0.88 -17.68 -3.40
CA ASP A 187 0.31 -17.52 -2.58
C ASP A 187 0.69 -16.04 -2.35
N HIS A 188 0.21 -15.14 -3.23
CA HIS A 188 0.47 -13.70 -3.11
C HIS A 188 -0.75 -12.88 -2.60
N PRO A 189 -0.53 -11.91 -1.70
CA PRO A 189 -1.59 -11.05 -1.18
C PRO A 189 -2.25 -10.16 -2.23
N THR A 190 -3.52 -9.84 -1.98
CA THR A 190 -4.25 -8.78 -2.66
C THR A 190 -4.28 -7.49 -1.82
N ILE A 191 -4.15 -6.32 -2.47
CA ILE A 191 -4.18 -4.99 -1.84
C ILE A 191 -5.37 -4.16 -2.35
N TYR A 192 -6.04 -3.46 -1.44
CA TYR A 192 -6.99 -2.40 -1.76
C TYR A 192 -6.66 -1.12 -0.99
N VAL A 193 -6.66 0.04 -1.65
CA VAL A 193 -6.56 1.35 -0.98
C VAL A 193 -7.82 2.15 -1.30
N GLY A 194 -8.40 2.80 -0.30
CA GLY A 194 -9.55 3.69 -0.47
C GLY A 194 -9.25 5.11 -0.03
N MET A 195 -9.92 6.07 -0.67
CA MET A 195 -9.79 7.50 -0.42
C MET A 195 -9.92 7.85 1.06
N GLY A 196 -8.92 8.54 1.62
CA GLY A 196 -8.89 8.92 3.05
C GLY A 196 -9.63 10.20 3.44
N MET A 197 -10.50 10.77 2.60
CA MET A 197 -11.12 12.09 2.86
C MET A 197 -11.86 12.21 4.21
N LEU A 198 -11.84 13.43 4.78
CA LEU A 198 -12.39 13.84 6.08
C LEU A 198 -13.82 13.34 6.39
N GLU A 199 -14.72 13.37 5.41
CA GLU A 199 -16.11 12.92 5.62
C GLU A 199 -16.25 11.39 5.68
N GLN A 200 -15.21 10.67 5.24
CA GLN A 200 -15.24 9.25 4.90
C GLN A 200 -14.10 8.47 5.55
N LEU A 201 -13.41 9.04 6.56
CA LEU A 201 -12.24 8.51 7.29
C LEU A 201 -12.35 7.00 7.57
N GLY A 202 -11.81 6.18 6.67
CA GLY A 202 -11.94 4.72 6.66
C GLY A 202 -13.34 4.15 6.38
N ALA A 203 -14.42 4.93 6.44
CA ALA A 203 -15.81 4.47 6.27
C ALA A 203 -16.06 3.78 4.92
N ASN A 204 -15.32 4.18 3.88
CA ASN A 204 -15.37 3.57 2.55
C ASN A 204 -14.73 2.17 2.49
N LEU A 205 -13.92 1.78 3.48
CA LEU A 205 -13.12 0.55 3.43
C LEU A 205 -13.93 -0.69 3.81
N GLY A 206 -14.94 -0.54 4.70
CA GLY A 206 -15.79 -1.62 5.19
C GLY A 206 -16.31 -2.61 4.13
N PRO A 207 -16.89 -2.14 3.00
CA PRO A 207 -17.35 -2.99 1.91
C PRO A 207 -16.25 -3.87 1.26
N TYR A 208 -14.99 -3.44 1.29
CA TYR A 208 -13.86 -4.12 0.65
C TYR A 208 -13.06 -5.05 1.58
N ILE A 209 -13.40 -5.10 2.88
CA ILE A 209 -12.65 -5.86 3.91
C ILE A 209 -12.47 -7.35 3.60
N ARG A 210 -13.36 -7.94 2.79
CA ARG A 210 -13.28 -9.35 2.38
C ARG A 210 -12.57 -9.58 1.04
N ALA A 211 -12.38 -8.54 0.23
CA ALA A 211 -11.74 -8.67 -1.07
C ALA A 211 -10.21 -8.76 -0.91
N ALA A 212 -9.62 -7.79 -0.20
CA ALA A 212 -8.19 -7.67 -0.04
C ALA A 212 -7.64 -8.29 1.27
N ASP A 213 -6.37 -8.67 1.24
CA ASP A 213 -5.61 -9.19 2.38
C ASP A 213 -4.86 -8.06 3.10
N TYR A 214 -4.46 -7.04 2.33
CA TYR A 214 -3.92 -5.76 2.76
C TYR A 214 -4.89 -4.64 2.37
N ILE A 215 -5.30 -3.83 3.34
CA ILE A 215 -6.25 -2.74 3.12
C ILE A 215 -5.68 -1.46 3.72
N GLY A 216 -5.83 -0.34 3.01
CA GLY A 216 -5.37 0.95 3.49
C GLY A 216 -6.27 2.10 3.09
N SER A 217 -5.88 3.27 3.59
CA SER A 217 -6.26 4.56 3.02
C SER A 217 -5.02 5.35 2.65
N ASP A 218 -5.22 6.32 1.78
CA ASP A 218 -4.25 7.35 1.49
C ASP A 218 -4.55 8.64 2.26
N MET A 219 -3.52 9.49 2.43
CA MET A 219 -3.69 10.77 3.10
C MET A 219 -2.61 11.76 2.66
N TYR A 220 -3.04 12.95 2.21
CA TYR A 220 -2.17 13.97 1.60
C TYR A 220 -2.42 15.38 2.18
N PRO A 221 -2.16 15.64 3.47
CA PRO A 221 -2.49 16.90 4.12
C PRO A 221 -1.40 17.98 3.98
N ILE A 222 -0.17 17.63 3.56
CA ILE A 222 0.97 18.57 3.51
C ILE A 222 0.75 19.57 2.37
N GLY A 223 0.86 20.86 2.66
CA GLY A 223 0.56 21.94 1.70
C GLY A 223 -0.94 22.14 1.39
N SER A 224 -1.84 21.53 2.17
CA SER A 224 -3.29 21.63 1.98
C SER A 224 -3.97 22.58 2.99
N VAL A 225 -5.29 22.78 2.88
CA VAL A 225 -6.08 23.50 3.91
C VAL A 225 -6.34 22.68 5.18
N VAL A 226 -6.03 21.37 5.20
CA VAL A 226 -6.35 20.48 6.32
C VAL A 226 -5.14 20.27 7.25
N PRO A 227 -5.34 20.10 8.57
CA PRO A 227 -4.23 19.93 9.51
C PRO A 227 -3.37 18.70 9.20
N HIS A 228 -2.04 18.81 9.38
CA HIS A 228 -1.13 17.69 9.20
C HIS A 228 -1.46 16.49 10.11
N THR A 229 -2.09 16.73 11.27
CA THR A 229 -2.57 15.69 12.22
C THR A 229 -3.62 14.75 11.64
N LEU A 230 -4.25 15.12 10.52
CA LEU A 230 -5.26 14.32 9.85
C LEU A 230 -4.73 12.95 9.42
N THR A 231 -3.42 12.80 9.19
CA THR A 231 -2.80 11.50 8.91
C THR A 231 -3.02 10.53 10.06
N GLY A 232 -2.69 10.91 11.29
CA GLY A 232 -2.94 10.07 12.46
C GLY A 232 -4.44 9.75 12.64
N GLU A 233 -5.31 10.74 12.43
CA GLU A 233 -6.76 10.57 12.58
C GLU A 233 -7.35 9.58 11.55
N ALA A 234 -6.98 9.71 10.28
CA ALA A 234 -7.43 8.83 9.18
C ALA A 234 -6.89 7.40 9.32
N MET A 235 -5.61 7.27 9.68
CA MET A 235 -4.96 5.98 9.87
C MET A 235 -5.56 5.24 11.08
N ALA A 236 -5.83 5.93 12.19
CA ALA A 236 -6.55 5.38 13.33
C ALA A 236 -8.00 4.97 12.96
N ALA A 237 -8.68 5.75 12.12
CA ALA A 237 -10.05 5.45 11.68
C ALA A 237 -10.13 4.21 10.78
N SER A 238 -9.15 4.06 9.89
CA SER A 238 -9.00 2.88 9.03
C SER A 238 -8.64 1.63 9.86
N ALA A 239 -7.68 1.75 10.78
CA ALA A 239 -7.27 0.66 11.67
C ALA A 239 -8.42 0.11 12.53
N ARG A 240 -9.33 0.97 13.02
CA ARG A 240 -10.54 0.57 13.77
C ARG A 240 -11.49 -0.36 12.99
N GLN A 241 -11.41 -0.39 11.66
CA GLN A 241 -12.22 -1.28 10.82
C GLN A 241 -11.43 -2.50 10.34
N ILE A 242 -10.16 -2.29 9.97
CA ILE A 242 -9.30 -3.30 9.34
C ILE A 242 -8.76 -4.31 10.36
N LYS A 243 -8.24 -3.86 11.50
CA LYS A 243 -7.62 -4.76 12.49
C LYS A 243 -8.60 -5.75 13.14
N PRO A 244 -9.84 -5.37 13.53
CA PRO A 244 -10.81 -6.34 14.04
C PRO A 244 -11.24 -7.41 13.02
N ALA A 245 -11.03 -7.17 11.72
CA ALA A 245 -11.29 -8.13 10.66
C ALA A 245 -10.09 -9.06 10.36
N GLY A 246 -8.98 -8.94 11.10
CA GLY A 246 -7.78 -9.75 10.90
C GLY A 246 -7.05 -9.45 9.59
N ARG A 247 -7.17 -8.22 9.07
CA ARG A 247 -6.53 -7.78 7.82
C ARG A 247 -5.29 -6.93 8.09
N ASN A 248 -4.33 -6.98 7.17
CA ASN A 248 -3.13 -6.17 7.24
C ASN A 248 -3.45 -4.72 6.86
N MET A 249 -2.83 -3.77 7.56
CA MET A 249 -3.05 -2.33 7.33
C MET A 249 -1.99 -1.79 6.36
N VAL A 250 -2.39 -1.01 5.37
CA VAL A 250 -1.52 -0.22 4.49
C VAL A 250 -1.74 1.26 4.78
N ALA A 251 -0.66 2.05 4.85
CA ALA A 251 -0.76 3.50 4.85
C ALA A 251 -0.15 4.04 3.54
N VAL A 252 -0.90 4.83 2.79
CA VAL A 252 -0.38 5.53 1.61
C VAL A 252 -0.16 7.00 1.96
N LEU A 253 1.07 7.48 1.78
CA LEU A 253 1.57 8.76 2.29
C LEU A 253 2.05 9.68 1.17
N GLN A 254 2.17 10.96 1.48
CA GLN A 254 2.43 12.02 0.50
C GLN A 254 3.92 12.14 0.17
N ALA A 255 4.23 12.11 -1.12
CA ALA A 255 5.51 12.46 -1.73
C ALA A 255 5.25 13.19 -3.06
N PHE A 256 4.37 14.20 -3.02
CA PHE A 256 4.02 15.09 -4.12
C PHE A 256 3.57 16.46 -3.60
N ALA A 257 3.62 17.50 -4.45
CA ALA A 257 3.08 18.83 -4.16
C ALA A 257 1.69 19.02 -4.80
N HIS A 258 0.73 19.64 -4.10
CA HIS A 258 -0.66 19.78 -4.61
C HIS A 258 -0.77 20.57 -5.93
N ASN A 259 0.17 21.48 -6.24
CA ASN A 259 0.23 22.15 -7.55
C ASN A 259 0.50 21.22 -8.74
N GLN A 260 1.01 20.01 -8.49
CA GLN A 260 1.21 18.97 -9.51
C GLN A 260 -0.13 18.31 -9.92
N TYR A 261 -1.20 18.58 -9.17
CA TYR A 261 -2.59 18.16 -9.35
C TYR A 261 -3.53 19.36 -9.15
N PRO A 262 -3.48 20.38 -10.02
CA PRO A 262 -4.15 21.66 -9.77
C PRO A 262 -5.67 21.49 -9.60
N GLN A 263 -6.12 21.64 -8.35
CA GLN A 263 -7.51 21.77 -7.95
C GLN A 263 -7.73 23.18 -7.39
N ASP A 264 -8.88 23.78 -7.67
CA ASP A 264 -9.20 25.13 -7.22
C ASP A 264 -9.18 25.20 -5.67
N GLY A 265 -8.37 26.11 -5.12
CA GLY A 265 -8.38 26.43 -3.68
C GLY A 265 -7.33 25.74 -2.81
N MET A 266 -6.36 25.00 -3.37
CA MET A 266 -5.20 24.54 -2.59
C MET A 266 -4.30 25.74 -2.21
N PRO A 267 -3.89 25.89 -0.93
CA PRO A 267 -3.36 27.15 -0.40
C PRO A 267 -1.83 27.29 -0.52
N ASP A 268 -1.13 26.17 -0.66
CA ASP A 268 0.32 26.07 -0.63
C ASP A 268 0.76 25.05 -1.71
N ASP A 269 1.95 25.26 -2.25
CA ASP A 269 2.41 24.68 -3.51
C ASP A 269 3.81 24.04 -3.39
N HIS A 270 4.40 24.04 -2.18
CA HIS A 270 5.69 23.40 -1.94
C HIS A 270 5.60 21.86 -1.98
N PHE A 271 6.74 21.23 -2.27
CA PHE A 271 6.91 19.79 -2.19
C PHE A 271 7.29 19.40 -0.76
N PRO A 272 6.66 18.38 -0.14
CA PRO A 272 6.91 18.00 1.25
C PRO A 272 8.39 17.93 1.63
N THR A 273 8.74 18.56 2.75
CA THR A 273 10.10 18.43 3.30
C THR A 273 10.33 17.06 3.93
N ALA A 274 11.60 16.69 4.12
CA ALA A 274 11.96 15.47 4.85
C ALA A 274 11.35 15.42 6.26
N ALA A 275 11.21 16.56 6.94
CA ALA A 275 10.65 16.64 8.28
C ALA A 275 9.14 16.36 8.29
N GLU A 276 8.39 16.92 7.34
CA GLU A 276 6.93 16.73 7.24
C GLU A 276 6.58 15.31 6.81
N MET A 277 7.31 14.73 5.85
CA MET A 277 7.14 13.31 5.52
C MET A 277 7.53 12.40 6.69
N THR A 278 8.58 12.73 7.46
CA THR A 278 8.93 11.99 8.68
C THR A 278 7.81 12.04 9.72
N ASP A 279 7.24 13.22 9.97
CA ASP A 279 6.10 13.40 10.87
C ASP A 279 4.89 12.61 10.39
N GLN A 280 4.53 12.74 9.10
CA GLN A 280 3.42 12.02 8.49
C GLN A 280 3.55 10.50 8.66
N ARG A 281 4.73 9.95 8.36
CA ARG A 281 5.04 8.52 8.54
C ARG A 281 4.95 8.11 10.00
N ASN A 282 5.46 8.93 10.91
CA ASN A 282 5.43 8.66 12.35
C ASN A 282 3.99 8.69 12.90
N GLN A 283 3.16 9.63 12.47
CA GLN A 283 1.73 9.65 12.79
C GLN A 283 1.05 8.36 12.32
N ALA A 284 1.29 7.91 11.08
CA ALA A 284 0.70 6.68 10.56
C ALA A 284 1.12 5.44 11.36
N ILE A 285 2.41 5.32 11.70
CA ILE A 285 2.96 4.22 12.52
C ILE A 285 2.30 4.22 13.92
N LEU A 286 2.28 5.37 14.60
CA LEU A 286 1.72 5.48 15.97
C LEU A 286 0.19 5.27 16.00
N ALA A 287 -0.53 5.71 14.97
CA ALA A 287 -1.98 5.68 14.94
C ALA A 287 -2.57 4.35 14.45
N SER A 288 -1.85 3.62 13.60
CA SER A 288 -2.38 2.42 12.94
C SER A 288 -1.51 1.18 13.02
N ASP A 289 -0.22 1.29 13.34
CA ASP A 289 0.76 0.18 13.27
C ASP A 289 0.59 -0.60 11.94
N PRO A 290 0.94 0.03 10.80
CA PRO A 290 0.69 -0.50 9.47
C PRO A 290 1.71 -1.58 9.10
N SER A 291 1.27 -2.57 8.34
CA SER A 291 2.08 -3.69 7.85
C SER A 291 2.88 -3.34 6.58
N LEU A 292 2.53 -2.24 5.93
CA LEU A 292 3.16 -1.71 4.72
C LEU A 292 2.92 -0.19 4.64
N ILE A 293 3.93 0.58 4.24
CA ILE A 293 3.79 1.99 3.86
C ILE A 293 4.12 2.14 2.37
N LEU A 294 3.33 2.92 1.64
CA LEU A 294 3.62 3.29 0.25
C LEU A 294 3.64 4.81 0.09
N TRP A 295 4.63 5.34 -0.61
CA TRP A 295 4.79 6.76 -0.88
C TRP A 295 4.28 7.11 -2.28
N TYR A 296 3.36 8.07 -2.37
CA TYR A 296 2.77 8.54 -3.63
C TYR A 296 3.41 9.89 -4.03
N SER A 297 4.19 10.02 -5.10
CA SER A 297 4.71 8.94 -5.97
C SER A 297 6.10 9.28 -6.53
N LEU A 298 6.83 8.26 -6.98
CA LEU A 298 8.13 8.40 -7.64
C LEU A 298 8.06 9.29 -8.89
N ASN A 299 6.97 9.15 -9.66
CA ASN A 299 6.68 9.95 -10.84
C ASN A 299 6.46 11.43 -10.49
N ASP A 300 5.89 11.73 -9.31
CA ASP A 300 5.68 13.11 -8.85
C ASP A 300 6.98 13.76 -8.37
N VAL A 301 7.85 13.00 -7.70
CA VAL A 301 9.24 13.41 -7.44
C VAL A 301 9.93 13.75 -8.77
N ASP A 302 9.86 12.87 -9.76
CA ASP A 302 10.61 12.99 -11.02
C ASP A 302 10.14 14.13 -11.93
N ARG A 303 8.85 14.49 -11.87
CA ARG A 303 8.29 15.64 -12.60
C ARG A 303 8.25 16.95 -11.78
N SER A 304 8.81 16.96 -10.57
CA SER A 304 8.86 18.16 -9.73
C SER A 304 9.91 19.17 -10.24
N ALA A 305 9.92 20.39 -9.67
CA ALA A 305 10.90 21.41 -10.02
C ALA A 305 12.33 21.11 -9.52
N ASP A 306 12.46 20.26 -8.49
CA ASP A 306 13.73 19.75 -7.98
C ASP A 306 13.63 18.24 -7.69
N PRO A 307 13.74 17.38 -8.72
CA PRO A 307 13.63 15.93 -8.54
C PRO A 307 14.70 15.34 -7.62
N ALA A 308 15.90 15.93 -7.59
CA ALA A 308 17.02 15.43 -6.80
C ALA A 308 16.84 15.75 -5.31
N GLY A 309 16.49 17.00 -4.97
CA GLY A 309 16.19 17.41 -3.60
C GLY A 309 14.94 16.72 -3.06
N ASN A 310 13.89 16.61 -3.86
CA ASN A 310 12.65 15.94 -3.46
C ASN A 310 12.81 14.43 -3.29
N TRP A 311 13.65 13.77 -4.11
CA TRP A 311 14.05 12.39 -3.85
C TRP A 311 14.84 12.27 -2.55
N ALA A 312 15.83 13.14 -2.31
CA ALA A 312 16.62 13.12 -1.08
C ALA A 312 15.74 13.32 0.18
N ASN A 313 14.75 14.22 0.12
CA ASN A 313 13.77 14.44 1.18
C ASN A 313 12.97 13.15 1.48
N LEU A 314 12.47 12.47 0.44
CA LEU A 314 11.73 11.22 0.58
C LEU A 314 12.60 10.10 1.18
N VAL A 315 13.82 9.94 0.67
CA VAL A 315 14.77 8.94 1.18
C VAL A 315 15.12 9.19 2.66
N GLN A 316 15.32 10.45 3.05
CA GLN A 316 15.56 10.82 4.45
C GLN A 316 14.35 10.47 5.32
N ALA A 317 13.13 10.77 4.88
CA ALA A 317 11.91 10.49 5.63
C ALA A 317 11.61 8.98 5.74
N ALA A 318 11.81 8.23 4.66
CA ALA A 318 11.67 6.77 4.66
C ALA A 318 12.67 6.14 5.65
N ASN A 319 13.94 6.53 5.62
CA ASN A 319 15.00 5.94 6.44
C ASN A 319 15.19 6.58 7.82
N ALA A 320 14.37 7.56 8.21
CA ALA A 320 14.42 8.16 9.54
C ALA A 320 14.18 7.09 10.65
N PRO A 321 14.77 7.24 11.86
CA PRO A 321 14.51 6.32 12.96
C PRO A 321 13.02 6.14 13.26
N PRO A 322 12.58 4.98 13.81
CA PRO A 322 11.18 4.80 14.18
C PRO A 322 10.71 5.82 15.21
N PRO A 323 9.40 6.15 15.26
CA PRO A 323 8.87 7.01 16.29
C PRO A 323 9.05 6.36 17.67
N VAL A 324 9.62 7.11 18.60
CA VAL A 324 9.63 6.73 20.02
C VAL A 324 8.24 7.01 20.58
N VAL A 325 7.51 5.96 20.94
CA VAL A 325 6.30 6.10 21.76
C VAL A 325 6.72 6.71 23.10
N PRO A 326 6.20 7.89 23.50
CA PRO A 326 6.49 8.42 24.83
C PRO A 326 6.06 7.39 25.86
N GLU A 327 6.98 6.98 26.74
CA GLU A 327 6.63 6.05 27.82
C GLU A 327 5.46 6.68 28.61
N PRO A 328 4.34 5.97 28.79
CA PRO A 328 3.20 6.53 29.52
C PRO A 328 3.71 6.97 30.89
N PRO A 329 3.42 8.21 31.34
CA PRO A 329 4.05 8.78 32.52
C PRO A 329 3.85 7.80 33.68
N VAL A 330 4.96 7.23 34.17
CA VAL A 330 4.94 6.17 35.18
C VAL A 330 4.07 6.67 36.31
N ALA A 331 2.91 6.04 36.47
CA ALA A 331 1.90 6.51 37.41
C ALA A 331 2.53 6.43 38.80
N THR A 332 3.00 7.58 39.31
CA THR A 332 3.67 7.65 40.60
C THR A 332 2.72 7.07 41.62
N ALA A 333 3.09 5.89 42.14
CA ALA A 333 2.22 5.12 43.01
C ALA A 333 1.65 6.06 44.08
N PRO A 334 0.31 6.11 44.28
CA PRO A 334 -0.31 7.11 45.10
C PRO A 334 0.39 7.14 46.45
N ARG A 335 1.08 8.24 46.73
CA ARG A 335 1.93 8.42 47.91
C ARG A 335 1.09 8.00 49.11
N PRO A 336 1.51 6.98 49.89
CA PRO A 336 0.62 6.29 50.82
C PRO A 336 -0.04 7.33 51.72
N SER A 337 -1.35 7.51 51.51
CA SER A 337 -2.13 8.54 52.20
C SER A 337 -1.97 8.32 53.69
N ALA A 338 -1.27 9.24 54.36
CA ALA A 338 -1.00 9.13 55.78
C ALA A 338 -2.34 8.93 56.51
N THR A 339 -2.53 7.74 57.09
CA THR A 339 -3.78 7.34 57.71
C THR A 339 -4.20 8.42 58.71
N PRO A 340 -5.35 9.09 58.51
CA PRO A 340 -5.79 10.11 59.45
C PRO A 340 -5.94 9.48 60.83
N ALA A 341 -5.16 9.96 61.79
CA ALA A 341 -5.18 9.42 63.16
C ALA A 341 -6.62 9.47 63.69
N ALA A 342 -7.17 8.31 64.03
CA ALA A 342 -8.56 8.17 64.44
C ALA A 342 -8.84 8.93 65.73
N LYS A 343 -9.33 10.17 65.62
CA LYS A 343 -9.90 10.91 66.75
C LYS A 343 -11.24 10.28 67.11
N ALA A 344 -11.22 9.42 68.13
CA ALA A 344 -12.41 8.93 68.78
C ALA A 344 -13.27 10.12 69.25
N ARG A 345 -14.42 10.35 68.59
CA ARG A 345 -15.45 11.27 69.07
C ARG A 345 -16.52 10.46 69.81
N ALA A 346 -16.78 10.84 71.05
CA ALA A 346 -17.81 10.23 71.87
C ALA A 346 -19.19 10.36 71.21
N ARG A 347 -20.02 9.33 71.36
CA ARG A 347 -21.45 9.39 71.06
C ARG A 347 -22.12 10.35 72.03
N THR A 348 -22.80 11.37 71.51
CA THR A 348 -23.91 12.01 72.21
C THR A 348 -25.20 11.57 71.51
N VAL A 349 -26.08 10.90 72.25
CA VAL A 349 -27.41 10.55 71.76
C VAL A 349 -28.29 11.79 71.82
N ALA A 350 -28.87 12.17 70.69
CA ALA A 350 -29.94 13.17 70.63
C ALA A 350 -31.03 12.63 69.70
N GLU A 351 -32.25 12.56 70.24
CA GLU A 351 -33.40 11.88 69.67
C GLU A 351 -34.35 12.90 69.06
N THR A 352 -34.62 12.83 67.74
CA THR A 352 -35.70 13.66 67.14
C THR A 352 -36.31 13.05 65.86
N THR A 353 -37.49 12.46 66.05
CA THR A 353 -38.70 12.64 65.22
C THR A 353 -38.63 12.49 63.69
N ARG A 354 -38.65 11.21 63.28
CA ARG A 354 -39.41 10.64 62.14
C ARG A 354 -40.47 11.55 61.49
N THR A 355 -40.29 11.90 60.21
CA THR A 355 -41.39 12.26 59.29
C THR A 355 -41.28 11.46 57.98
N ARG A 356 -42.42 10.96 57.47
CA ARG A 356 -42.50 10.14 56.24
C ARG A 356 -42.87 11.02 55.05
N GLY A 357 -42.16 10.89 53.93
CA GLY A 357 -42.51 11.45 52.62
C GLY A 357 -42.37 10.39 51.51
N PRO A 358 -43.24 10.37 50.47
CA PRO A 358 -43.46 9.17 49.66
C PRO A 358 -42.50 8.99 48.47
N SER A 359 -42.29 7.73 48.09
CA SER A 359 -41.41 7.32 46.99
C SER A 359 -42.12 7.30 45.63
N VAL A 360 -41.66 8.13 44.69
CA VAL A 360 -42.18 8.15 43.31
C VAL A 360 -41.43 7.13 42.44
N ARG A 361 -41.97 5.92 42.33
CA ARG A 361 -41.51 4.92 41.34
C ARG A 361 -42.04 5.28 39.94
N ARG A 362 -41.21 5.87 39.07
CA ARG A 362 -41.51 5.94 37.62
C ARG A 362 -41.08 4.66 36.91
N ARG A 363 -42.05 3.79 36.57
CA ARG A 363 -41.89 2.72 35.57
C ARG A 363 -42.31 3.26 34.20
N ALA A 364 -41.40 3.29 33.24
CA ALA A 364 -41.76 3.52 31.84
C ALA A 364 -42.28 2.22 31.19
N ARG A 365 -43.55 2.19 30.79
CA ARG A 365 -44.11 1.12 29.95
C ARG A 365 -44.04 1.54 28.48
N TRP A 366 -43.41 0.71 27.64
CA TRP A 366 -43.58 0.79 26.18
C TRP A 366 -44.82 -0.02 25.75
N PRO A 367 -45.72 0.52 24.91
CA PRO A 367 -46.88 -0.22 24.44
C PRO A 367 -46.54 -1.10 23.23
N ARG A 368 -46.78 -2.42 23.35
CA ARG A 368 -46.90 -3.31 22.19
C ARG A 368 -48.18 -2.96 21.42
N ARG A 369 -48.08 -2.59 20.13
CA ARG A 369 -49.22 -2.66 19.20
C ARG A 369 -49.21 -3.98 18.43
N ARG A 370 -50.32 -4.71 18.49
CA ARG A 370 -50.67 -5.83 17.58
C ARG A 370 -51.90 -5.42 16.77
N GLY A 371 -51.99 -5.87 15.53
CA GLY A 371 -53.16 -5.74 14.63
C GLY A 371 -52.72 -6.00 13.19
N ARG A 372 -52.77 -7.24 12.67
CA ARG A 372 -53.92 -7.96 12.08
C ARG A 372 -54.52 -7.33 10.82
N ALA A 373 -54.01 -7.80 9.67
CA ALA A 373 -54.72 -8.49 8.59
C ALA A 373 -55.95 -7.86 7.86
N GLY A 374 -55.69 -7.42 6.61
CA GLY A 374 -56.52 -7.68 5.39
C GLY A 374 -57.83 -6.90 5.18
N PRO A 375 -58.53 -7.08 4.03
CA PRO A 375 -58.10 -7.73 2.78
C PRO A 375 -58.40 -6.92 1.47
N SER A 376 -57.88 -7.44 0.34
CA SER A 376 -58.38 -7.33 -1.06
C SER A 376 -59.17 -6.10 -1.56
N GLY A 377 -58.64 -5.43 -2.60
CA GLY A 377 -59.40 -4.49 -3.44
C GLY A 377 -58.88 -4.36 -4.87
N ARG A 378 -59.51 -5.03 -5.85
CA ARG A 378 -59.23 -4.83 -7.28
C ARG A 378 -59.68 -3.44 -7.74
N ARG A 379 -58.89 -2.72 -8.54
CA ARG A 379 -59.40 -1.80 -9.58
C ARG A 379 -58.38 -1.63 -10.72
N ARG A 380 -58.85 -1.82 -11.96
CA ARG A 380 -58.13 -1.47 -13.19
C ARG A 380 -58.33 0.01 -13.49
N ALA A 381 -57.29 0.72 -13.95
CA ALA A 381 -57.45 1.86 -14.87
C ALA A 381 -56.14 2.24 -15.58
N ARG A 382 -56.19 2.21 -16.92
CA ARG A 382 -55.56 3.13 -17.88
C ARG A 382 -54.08 3.51 -17.71
N THR A 383 -53.25 2.89 -18.56
CA THR A 383 -52.08 3.51 -19.18
C THR A 383 -52.45 4.75 -20.01
N PRO A 384 -51.62 5.80 -20.01
CA PRO A 384 -51.40 6.67 -21.16
C PRO A 384 -50.01 6.39 -21.78
N SER A 385 -49.98 6.23 -23.09
CA SER A 385 -48.76 6.04 -23.89
C SER A 385 -47.94 7.34 -23.99
N GLY A 386 -46.75 7.37 -23.39
CA GLY A 386 -45.74 8.40 -23.59
C GLY A 386 -44.62 7.91 -24.52
N ARG A 387 -44.31 8.66 -25.58
CA ARG A 387 -43.29 8.29 -26.57
C ARG A 387 -41.87 8.24 -25.96
N PRO A 388 -40.99 7.33 -26.41
CA PRO A 388 -39.56 7.41 -26.08
C PRO A 388 -38.95 8.64 -26.78
N ARG A 389 -38.19 9.46 -26.04
CA ARG A 389 -37.28 10.44 -26.65
C ARG A 389 -35.98 9.73 -27.03
N ALA A 390 -35.47 10.06 -28.22
CA ALA A 390 -34.22 9.53 -28.74
C ALA A 390 -33.02 9.90 -27.85
N GLY A 391 -31.99 9.05 -27.85
CA GLY A 391 -30.77 9.28 -27.09
C GLY A 391 -29.96 10.46 -27.62
N GLY A 392 -29.41 11.25 -26.71
CA GLY A 392 -28.26 12.13 -27.00
C GLY A 392 -26.97 11.36 -26.73
N PRO A 393 -25.93 11.49 -27.58
CA PRO A 393 -24.66 10.80 -27.37
C PRO A 393 -23.88 11.40 -26.20
N SER A 394 -23.36 10.56 -25.32
CA SER A 394 -22.31 10.94 -24.36
C SER A 394 -21.04 11.31 -25.12
N ALA A 395 -20.45 12.46 -24.81
CA ALA A 395 -19.28 12.96 -25.51
C ALA A 395 -18.02 12.15 -25.19
N GLU A 396 -17.40 11.55 -26.21
CA GLU A 396 -15.97 11.23 -26.18
C GLU A 396 -15.15 12.54 -26.26
N PRO A 397 -14.03 12.66 -25.52
CA PRO A 397 -13.07 13.72 -25.77
C PRO A 397 -12.27 13.40 -27.05
N ALA A 398 -12.58 14.09 -28.14
CA ALA A 398 -11.84 13.99 -29.40
C ALA A 398 -10.42 14.61 -29.28
N PRO A 399 -9.41 14.07 -29.98
CA PRO A 399 -8.02 14.50 -29.82
C PRO A 399 -7.70 15.78 -30.62
N GLY A 400 -6.89 16.64 -30.00
CA GLY A 400 -6.01 17.59 -30.70
C GLY A 400 -6.54 19.01 -30.89
N ARG A 401 -5.84 19.97 -30.27
CA ARG A 401 -5.62 21.29 -30.88
C ARG A 401 -4.13 21.63 -30.90
N ARG A 402 -3.70 22.20 -32.02
CA ARG A 402 -2.31 22.53 -32.33
C ARG A 402 -1.83 23.69 -31.48
N ALA A 403 -0.59 23.64 -31.01
CA ALA A 403 0.10 24.81 -30.47
C ALA A 403 0.33 25.86 -31.58
N PRO A 404 0.21 27.16 -31.27
CA PRO A 404 0.47 28.22 -32.25
C PRO A 404 1.98 28.42 -32.45
N SER A 405 2.42 28.40 -33.71
CA SER A 405 3.76 28.85 -34.09
C SER A 405 3.93 30.35 -33.79
N ARG A 406 4.94 30.74 -33.02
CA ARG A 406 5.47 32.11 -33.03
C ARG A 406 6.91 32.15 -33.53
N ARG A 407 7.22 33.26 -34.21
CA ARG A 407 8.38 33.44 -35.09
C ARG A 407 9.65 33.86 -34.35
N SER A 408 10.76 33.30 -34.82
CA SER A 408 12.10 33.91 -34.97
C SER A 408 12.36 35.30 -34.35
N GLY A 409 13.31 35.34 -33.42
CA GLY A 409 14.17 36.49 -33.12
C GLY A 409 15.61 35.98 -32.97
N GLU A 410 16.56 36.56 -33.71
CA GLU A 410 17.93 36.04 -33.86
C GLU A 410 18.95 36.63 -32.86
N ARG A 411 20.19 36.10 -32.92
CA ARG A 411 21.43 36.48 -32.19
C ARG A 411 21.50 35.93 -30.76
N GLY A 412 22.58 35.31 -30.28
CA GLY A 412 23.91 35.04 -30.87
C GLY A 412 24.64 33.91 -30.10
N PRO A 413 25.86 33.52 -30.49
CA PRO A 413 26.31 32.13 -30.35
C PRO A 413 27.09 31.83 -29.07
N TRP A 414 26.89 30.63 -28.52
CA TRP A 414 27.90 29.93 -27.71
C TRP A 414 28.19 28.55 -28.32
N SER A 415 29.46 28.33 -28.63
CA SER A 415 29.97 27.16 -29.34
C SER A 415 30.51 26.11 -28.38
N GLY A 416 29.91 24.92 -28.35
CA GLY A 416 30.43 23.74 -27.65
C GLY A 416 30.34 22.52 -28.55
N ARG A 417 31.44 22.16 -29.22
CA ARG A 417 31.52 20.94 -30.04
C ARG A 417 32.05 19.78 -29.20
N CYS A 418 31.31 18.66 -29.16
CA CYS A 418 31.93 17.35 -28.92
C CYS A 418 32.47 16.80 -30.26
N PRO A 419 33.66 16.17 -30.30
CA PRO A 419 34.28 15.73 -31.54
C PRO A 419 33.70 14.41 -32.06
N ALA A 420 33.63 14.30 -33.39
CA ALA A 420 33.34 13.04 -34.08
C ALA A 420 34.58 12.15 -34.16
N ALA A 421 34.38 10.83 -34.14
CA ALA A 421 35.45 9.86 -34.37
C ALA A 421 35.96 9.95 -35.82
N SER A 422 37.28 10.01 -36.00
CA SER A 422 37.94 10.02 -37.31
C SER A 422 38.47 8.62 -37.65
N THR A 423 38.14 8.13 -38.86
CA THR A 423 38.63 6.87 -39.41
C THR A 423 39.49 7.10 -40.66
N THR A 424 40.80 7.17 -40.46
CA THR A 424 41.87 7.09 -41.46
C THR A 424 43.12 6.55 -40.74
N GLY A 425 43.98 5.69 -41.29
CA GLY A 425 43.99 5.07 -42.62
C GLY A 425 45.43 4.73 -43.01
N SER A 426 45.68 3.48 -43.40
CA SER A 426 46.88 2.99 -44.12
C SER A 426 48.28 3.13 -43.47
N SER A 427 48.92 1.98 -43.24
CA SER A 427 50.37 1.83 -43.48
C SER A 427 50.66 0.46 -44.10
N ARG A 428 51.57 0.41 -45.08
CA ARG A 428 51.98 -0.78 -45.84
C ARG A 428 53.34 -1.31 -45.36
N GLY A 429 53.59 -2.59 -45.59
CA GLY A 429 54.93 -3.22 -45.54
C GLY A 429 55.19 -4.00 -44.24
N ALA A 430 55.84 -5.17 -44.24
CA ALA A 430 56.43 -5.93 -45.35
C ALA A 430 56.46 -7.45 -45.07
N ARG A 431 56.64 -8.26 -46.13
CA ARG A 431 57.21 -9.63 -46.08
C ARG A 431 58.62 -9.58 -46.66
N PRO A 432 59.57 -10.39 -46.17
CA PRO A 432 59.88 -11.70 -46.79
C PRO A 432 59.82 -12.85 -45.76
N SER A 433 59.32 -14.05 -46.08
CA SER A 433 59.96 -15.14 -46.86
C SER A 433 61.02 -15.94 -46.09
N ALA A 434 60.56 -16.98 -45.40
CA ALA A 434 61.13 -18.33 -45.36
C ALA A 434 60.00 -19.31 -45.00
#